data_AF-A0A7C1AH16-F1
#
_entry.id   AF-A0A7C1AH16-F1
#
_cell.length_a   1.000
_cell.length_b   1.000
_cell.length_c   1.000
_cell.angle_alpha   90.00
_cell.angle_beta   90.00
_cell.angle_gamma   90.00
#
_symmetry.space_group_name_H-M   'P 1'
#
loop_
_entity.id
_entity.type
_entity.pdbx_description
1 polymer ?
#
loop_
_entity_poly.entity_id
_entity_poly.type
_entity_poly.pdbx_seq_one_letter_code
_entity_poly.pdbx_strand_id
1 'polypeptide(L)'
;MIASPDSLPIKNCILSKSNQKESLKKNKNYQDLRHKLVSKSIRSFVYNNIEKTYDYILNIAQFIGGDKENLAAIEHLSALFKGLKTMGYASSDNRSDLLHDTMLIMFDKTKMALAYAKPYGFKPSENKTIHMVPKKTICYYWTNTMDFEFLFSIFYEKILHGGKTGEPDAAEFEKKFGCSLDEIFQALGNQFGFILTDIDVDGLFPVPKLTIFFEVKNQEVLTKFFESAIQKTKIGFEEEKFEDVEINNIALPAFIGIQPSYAFYNDFCMVSINRKMIKDIITVSNNGEGLISNDDFQKVNKGLTAKNNNIAFIKFDDLI
;
A
#
# COMPACT_ATOMS: atom_id res chain seq x y z
N MET A 1 -15.01 2.77 -35.37
CA MET A 1 -14.91 1.51 -36.12
C MET A 1 -14.82 0.40 -35.09
N ILE A 2 -15.75 -0.57 -35.09
CA ILE A 2 -15.68 -1.74 -34.19
C ILE A 2 -15.10 -2.85 -35.05
N ALA A 3 -13.87 -3.26 -34.77
CA ALA A 3 -13.24 -4.41 -35.39
C ALA A 3 -13.17 -5.51 -34.34
N SER A 4 -13.78 -6.66 -34.61
CA SER A 4 -13.67 -7.86 -33.80
C SER A 4 -13.46 -9.04 -34.74
N PRO A 5 -12.57 -9.99 -34.41
CA PRO A 5 -12.39 -11.22 -35.18
C PRO A 5 -13.62 -12.15 -35.09
N ASP A 6 -14.55 -11.89 -34.16
CA ASP A 6 -15.81 -12.61 -34.02
C ASP A 6 -16.98 -11.75 -34.55
N SER A 7 -17.91 -12.40 -35.24
CA SER A 7 -19.14 -11.78 -35.73
C SER A 7 -20.17 -11.54 -34.61
N LEU A 8 -20.05 -12.24 -33.47
CA LEU A 8 -20.98 -12.14 -32.35
C LEU A 8 -20.97 -10.76 -31.66
N PRO A 9 -19.82 -10.13 -31.36
CA PRO A 9 -19.77 -8.75 -30.88
C PRO A 9 -20.38 -7.74 -31.85
N ILE A 10 -20.17 -7.92 -33.16
CA ILE A 10 -20.74 -7.04 -34.20
C ILE A 10 -22.26 -7.19 -34.27
N LYS A 11 -22.78 -8.44 -34.27
CA LYS A 11 -24.21 -8.72 -34.21
C LYS A 11 -24.85 -8.18 -32.93
N ASN A 12 -24.20 -8.33 -31.78
CA ASN A 12 -24.67 -7.76 -30.51
C ASN A 12 -24.69 -6.23 -30.52
N CYS A 13 -23.73 -5.57 -31.17
CA CYS A 13 -23.75 -4.12 -31.36
C CYS A 13 -24.94 -3.68 -32.23
N ILE A 14 -25.27 -4.44 -33.28
CA ILE A 14 -26.42 -4.14 -34.17
C ILE A 14 -27.75 -4.39 -33.45
N LEU A 15 -27.89 -5.53 -32.75
CA LEU A 15 -29.09 -5.90 -31.98
C LEU A 15 -29.29 -5.03 -30.73
N SER A 16 -28.23 -4.39 -30.21
CA SER A 16 -28.40 -3.43 -29.10
C SER A 16 -29.18 -2.18 -29.50
N LYS A 17 -29.17 -1.79 -30.80
CA LYS A 17 -30.04 -0.72 -31.31
C LYS A 17 -31.52 -1.12 -31.29
N SER A 18 -31.86 -2.40 -31.40
CA SER A 18 -33.25 -2.88 -31.39
C SER A 18 -33.78 -3.17 -29.98
N ASN A 19 -32.93 -3.51 -29.00
CA ASN A 19 -33.34 -3.95 -27.65
C ASN A 19 -33.30 -2.87 -26.55
N GLN A 20 -33.48 -1.58 -26.87
CA GLN A 20 -33.55 -0.47 -25.88
C GLN A 20 -32.42 -0.44 -24.82
N LYS A 21 -31.24 -1.04 -25.08
CA LYS A 21 -30.11 -0.93 -24.15
C LYS A 21 -29.68 0.53 -24.08
N GLU A 22 -29.60 1.06 -22.86
CA GLU A 22 -29.23 2.44 -22.62
C GLU A 22 -27.86 2.76 -23.27
N SER A 23 -27.85 3.74 -24.16
CA SER A 23 -26.61 4.19 -24.81
C SER A 23 -25.61 4.70 -23.77
N LEU A 24 -24.31 4.41 -23.94
CA LEU A 24 -23.26 5.04 -23.13
C LEU A 24 -23.34 6.56 -23.14
N LYS A 25 -23.83 7.17 -24.22
CA LYS A 25 -24.06 8.62 -24.30
C LYS A 25 -25.08 9.13 -23.29
N LYS A 26 -26.01 8.29 -22.83
CA LYS A 26 -27.03 8.61 -21.83
C LYS A 26 -26.63 8.14 -20.42
N ASN A 27 -25.64 7.26 -20.30
CA ASN A 27 -25.17 6.78 -19.01
C ASN A 27 -24.46 7.89 -18.23
N LYS A 28 -25.03 8.29 -17.09
CA LYS A 28 -24.51 9.38 -16.25
C LYS A 28 -23.08 9.13 -15.77
N ASN A 29 -22.76 7.93 -15.26
CA ASN A 29 -21.43 7.61 -14.76
C ASN A 29 -20.36 7.69 -15.88
N TYR A 30 -20.70 7.23 -17.09
CA TYR A 30 -19.83 7.39 -18.25
C TYR A 30 -19.56 8.86 -18.56
N GLN A 31 -20.61 9.69 -18.60
CA GLN A 31 -20.46 11.12 -18.87
C GLN A 31 -19.64 11.82 -17.79
N ASP A 32 -19.90 11.53 -16.52
CA ASP A 32 -19.18 12.11 -15.38
C ASP A 32 -17.69 11.73 -15.41
N LEU A 33 -17.36 10.46 -15.63
CA LEU A 33 -15.97 10.01 -15.73
C LEU A 33 -15.28 10.59 -16.97
N ARG A 34 -15.96 10.60 -18.11
CA ARG A 34 -15.42 11.17 -19.35
C ARG A 34 -15.15 12.67 -19.19
N HIS A 35 -16.05 13.40 -18.55
CA HIS A 35 -15.85 14.82 -18.29
C HIS A 35 -14.66 15.10 -17.36
N LYS A 36 -14.46 14.26 -16.32
CA LYS A 36 -13.36 14.41 -15.37
C LYS A 36 -12.00 13.99 -15.91
N LEU A 37 -11.97 13.00 -16.81
CA LEU A 37 -10.73 12.38 -17.29
C LEU A 37 -10.29 12.87 -18.68
N VAL A 38 -11.21 13.27 -19.54
CA VAL A 38 -10.85 13.65 -20.92
C VAL A 38 -10.30 15.06 -20.97
N SER A 39 -9.02 15.16 -21.33
CA SER A 39 -8.34 16.41 -21.67
C SER A 39 -8.13 16.54 -23.19
N LYS A 40 -7.65 17.71 -23.64
CA LYS A 40 -7.26 17.93 -25.05
C LYS A 40 -6.12 17.01 -25.51
N SER A 41 -5.33 16.47 -24.59
CA SER A 41 -4.15 15.62 -24.85
C SER A 41 -4.42 14.13 -24.66
N ILE A 42 -5.69 13.71 -24.58
CA ILE A 42 -6.01 12.30 -24.36
C ILE A 42 -5.58 11.43 -25.54
N ARG A 43 -4.88 10.34 -25.25
CA ARG A 43 -4.53 9.28 -26.21
C ARG A 43 -5.53 8.14 -26.16
N SER A 44 -5.90 7.70 -24.96
CA SER A 44 -6.82 6.59 -24.76
C SER A 44 -7.78 6.87 -23.61
N PHE A 45 -9.00 6.34 -23.72
CA PHE A 45 -10.01 6.38 -22.68
C PHE A 45 -10.66 5.01 -22.57
N VAL A 46 -10.71 4.47 -21.35
CA VAL A 46 -11.38 3.22 -21.03
C VAL A 46 -12.46 3.51 -20.00
N TYR A 47 -13.65 2.97 -20.25
CA TYR A 47 -14.74 2.96 -19.28
C TYR A 47 -15.13 1.51 -19.01
N ASN A 48 -15.23 1.18 -17.73
CA ASN A 48 -15.74 -0.10 -17.28
C ASN A 48 -16.88 0.11 -16.26
N ASN A 49 -18.02 -0.51 -16.52
CA ASN A 49 -19.07 -0.65 -15.53
C ASN A 49 -18.76 -1.91 -14.71
N ILE A 50 -18.11 -1.72 -13.56
CA ILE A 50 -17.60 -2.82 -12.75
C ILE A 50 -18.76 -3.69 -12.25
N GLU A 51 -19.81 -3.06 -11.74
CA GLU A 51 -21.02 -3.75 -11.23
C GLU A 51 -21.56 -4.73 -12.27
N LYS A 52 -21.80 -4.26 -13.50
CA LYS A 52 -22.29 -5.13 -14.59
C LYS A 52 -21.25 -6.14 -15.07
N THR A 53 -19.99 -5.74 -15.18
CA THR A 53 -18.91 -6.63 -15.66
C THR A 53 -18.78 -7.83 -14.75
N TYR A 54 -18.88 -7.59 -13.45
CA TYR A 54 -18.82 -8.60 -12.43
C TYR A 54 -20.04 -9.53 -12.46
N ASP A 55 -21.26 -9.01 -12.60
CA ASP A 55 -22.47 -9.83 -12.79
C ASP A 55 -22.30 -10.78 -14.01
N TYR A 56 -21.70 -10.29 -15.10
CA TYR A 56 -21.40 -11.13 -16.26
C TYR A 56 -20.38 -12.23 -15.96
N ILE A 57 -19.30 -11.93 -15.23
CA ILE A 57 -18.28 -12.92 -14.86
C ILE A 57 -18.89 -14.02 -13.99
N LEU A 58 -19.72 -13.67 -12.99
CA LEU A 58 -20.42 -14.65 -12.17
C LEU A 58 -21.33 -15.55 -12.99
N ASN A 59 -22.13 -14.96 -13.88
CA ASN A 59 -23.05 -15.72 -14.74
C ASN A 59 -22.29 -16.69 -15.66
N ILE A 60 -21.14 -16.29 -16.20
CA ILE A 60 -20.28 -17.16 -17.02
C ILE A 60 -19.71 -18.29 -16.16
N ALA A 61 -19.21 -17.99 -14.95
CA ALA A 61 -18.65 -19.00 -14.05
C ALA A 61 -19.70 -20.06 -13.65
N GLN A 62 -20.93 -19.63 -13.38
CA GLN A 62 -22.05 -20.53 -13.10
C GLN A 62 -22.43 -21.37 -14.33
N PHE A 63 -22.42 -20.77 -15.52
CA PHE A 63 -22.78 -21.46 -16.76
C PHE A 63 -21.75 -22.52 -17.18
N ILE A 64 -20.45 -22.25 -16.97
CA ILE A 64 -19.37 -23.19 -17.32
C ILE A 64 -19.31 -24.38 -16.34
N GLY A 65 -20.14 -24.39 -15.28
CA GLY A 65 -20.30 -25.55 -14.41
C GLY A 65 -19.05 -25.85 -13.58
N GLY A 66 -18.37 -24.81 -13.09
CA GLY A 66 -17.27 -24.99 -12.14
C GLY A 66 -17.74 -25.79 -10.92
N ASP A 67 -16.89 -26.70 -10.42
CA ASP A 67 -17.15 -27.39 -9.14
C ASP A 67 -17.47 -26.37 -8.03
N LYS A 68 -18.26 -26.77 -7.04
CA LYS A 68 -18.75 -25.93 -5.94
C LYS A 68 -17.63 -25.16 -5.23
N GLU A 69 -16.44 -25.75 -5.12
CA GLU A 69 -15.27 -25.09 -4.53
C GLU A 69 -14.79 -23.89 -5.38
N ASN A 70 -14.81 -24.01 -6.70
CA ASN A 70 -14.44 -22.91 -7.61
C ASN A 70 -15.49 -21.80 -7.56
N LEU A 71 -16.77 -22.14 -7.48
CA LEU A 71 -17.84 -21.14 -7.33
C LEU A 71 -17.72 -20.40 -6.00
N ALA A 72 -17.45 -21.08 -4.89
CA ALA A 72 -17.23 -20.45 -3.59
C ALA A 72 -15.99 -19.52 -3.58
N ALA A 73 -14.89 -19.94 -4.22
CA ALA A 73 -13.71 -19.09 -4.39
C ALA A 73 -14.00 -17.84 -5.23
N ILE A 74 -14.76 -18.01 -6.33
CA ILE A 74 -15.19 -16.89 -7.17
C ILE A 74 -16.10 -15.95 -6.39
N GLU A 75 -17.06 -16.46 -5.60
CA GLU A 75 -17.95 -15.70 -4.71
C GLU A 75 -17.21 -15.00 -3.57
N HIS A 76 -16.08 -15.55 -3.10
CA HIS A 76 -15.24 -14.88 -2.13
C HIS A 76 -14.47 -13.70 -2.76
N LEU A 77 -13.80 -13.91 -3.89
CA LEU A 77 -13.08 -12.86 -4.63
C LEU A 77 -14.03 -11.74 -5.08
N SER A 78 -15.23 -12.15 -5.46
CA SER A 78 -16.41 -11.35 -5.70
C SER A 78 -16.73 -10.31 -4.62
N ALA A 79 -16.61 -10.69 -3.36
CA ALA A 79 -16.94 -9.80 -2.24
C ALA A 79 -16.00 -8.58 -2.19
N LEU A 80 -14.79 -8.71 -2.75
CA LEU A 80 -13.81 -7.62 -2.88
C LEU A 80 -14.28 -6.52 -3.85
N PHE A 81 -15.07 -6.89 -4.86
CA PHE A 81 -15.60 -5.95 -5.86
C PHE A 81 -16.95 -5.36 -5.46
N LYS A 82 -17.59 -5.91 -4.42
CA LYS A 82 -18.90 -5.44 -3.96
C LYS A 82 -18.80 -3.97 -3.53
N GLY A 83 -19.66 -3.15 -4.12
CA GLY A 83 -19.68 -1.71 -3.92
C GLY A 83 -18.88 -0.92 -4.94
N LEU A 84 -17.99 -1.52 -5.74
CA LEU A 84 -17.39 -0.82 -6.89
C LEU A 84 -18.45 -0.62 -7.98
N LYS A 85 -18.61 0.62 -8.46
CA LYS A 85 -19.62 0.98 -9.46
C LYS A 85 -19.02 1.02 -10.86
N THR A 86 -18.08 1.92 -11.07
CA THR A 86 -17.52 2.19 -12.40
C THR A 86 -16.07 2.63 -12.29
N MET A 87 -15.27 2.27 -13.28
CA MET A 87 -13.90 2.74 -13.47
C MET A 87 -13.79 3.53 -14.77
N GLY A 88 -13.12 4.66 -14.70
CA GLY A 88 -12.61 5.38 -15.85
C GLY A 88 -11.10 5.39 -15.81
N TYR A 89 -10.46 5.17 -16.95
CA TYR A 89 -9.02 5.33 -17.12
C TYR A 89 -8.78 6.22 -18.34
N ALA A 90 -7.86 7.15 -18.23
CA ALA A 90 -7.39 7.96 -19.34
C ALA A 90 -5.88 7.99 -19.35
N SER A 91 -5.31 7.78 -20.53
CA SER A 91 -3.90 8.06 -20.79
C SER A 91 -3.80 9.31 -21.63
N SER A 92 -2.93 10.23 -21.23
CA SER A 92 -2.71 11.49 -21.91
C SER A 92 -1.23 11.71 -22.19
N ASP A 93 -0.97 12.37 -23.31
CA ASP A 93 0.37 12.73 -23.75
C ASP A 93 0.42 14.22 -24.04
N ASN A 94 1.04 14.93 -23.13
CA ASN A 94 1.28 16.37 -23.22
C ASN A 94 2.56 16.71 -24.01
N ARG A 95 3.12 15.75 -24.77
CA ARG A 95 4.40 15.84 -25.48
C ARG A 95 5.61 16.02 -24.56
N SER A 96 5.48 15.62 -23.29
CA SER A 96 6.63 15.41 -22.43
C SER A 96 7.19 14.02 -22.63
N ASP A 97 8.35 13.73 -22.03
CA ASP A 97 8.93 12.39 -22.02
C ASP A 97 8.15 11.39 -21.15
N LEU A 98 7.04 11.83 -20.53
CA LEU A 98 6.24 11.03 -19.59
C LEU A 98 4.84 10.76 -20.14
N LEU A 99 4.41 9.50 -20.00
CA LEU A 99 3.02 9.11 -20.16
C LEU A 99 2.23 9.45 -18.88
N HIS A 100 1.09 10.11 -19.03
CA HIS A 100 0.26 10.51 -17.89
C HIS A 100 -1.02 9.70 -17.85
N ASP A 101 -1.10 8.82 -16.87
CA ASP A 101 -2.25 7.95 -16.67
C ASP A 101 -3.06 8.39 -15.46
N THR A 102 -4.38 8.48 -15.60
CA THR A 102 -5.31 8.79 -14.51
C THR A 102 -6.41 7.76 -14.46
N MET A 103 -6.62 7.17 -13.28
CA MET A 103 -7.70 6.25 -13.00
C MET A 103 -8.65 6.85 -11.97
N LEU A 104 -9.95 6.84 -12.26
CA LEU A 104 -11.00 7.19 -11.33
C LEU A 104 -11.92 6.01 -11.12
N ILE A 105 -12.06 5.59 -9.87
CA ILE A 105 -12.96 4.52 -9.45
C ILE A 105 -14.07 5.13 -8.62
N MET A 106 -15.33 4.86 -9.01
CA MET A 106 -16.51 5.22 -8.24
C MET A 106 -16.97 4.01 -7.46
N PHE A 107 -17.32 4.20 -6.18
CA PHE A 107 -17.75 3.12 -5.30
C PHE A 107 -18.83 3.57 -4.32
N ASP A 108 -19.55 2.60 -3.77
CA ASP A 108 -20.55 2.70 -2.72
C ASP A 108 -19.99 2.16 -1.41
N LYS A 109 -19.55 3.05 -0.53
CA LYS A 109 -18.98 2.66 0.75
C LYS A 109 -19.93 1.79 1.58
N THR A 110 -21.25 1.98 1.43
CA THR A 110 -22.26 1.23 2.20
C THR A 110 -22.41 -0.22 1.75
N LYS A 111 -21.95 -0.54 0.54
CA LYS A 111 -22.00 -1.90 -0.02
C LYS A 111 -20.66 -2.64 0.09
N MET A 112 -19.58 -1.92 0.40
CA MET A 112 -18.26 -2.49 0.58
C MET A 112 -18.17 -3.20 1.93
N ALA A 113 -17.38 -4.27 2.00
CA ALA A 113 -17.03 -4.82 3.30
C ALA A 113 -16.28 -3.76 4.13
N LEU A 114 -16.50 -3.75 5.45
CA LEU A 114 -15.94 -2.75 6.35
C LEU A 114 -14.42 -2.58 6.17
N ALA A 115 -13.73 -3.70 5.92
CA ALA A 115 -12.29 -3.73 5.70
C ALA A 115 -11.80 -2.89 4.51
N TYR A 116 -12.60 -2.84 3.45
CA TYR A 116 -12.27 -2.04 2.27
C TYR A 116 -12.86 -0.64 2.35
N ALA A 117 -13.96 -0.44 3.09
CA ALA A 117 -14.58 0.86 3.24
C ALA A 117 -13.78 1.82 4.14
N LYS A 118 -13.17 1.28 5.22
CA LYS A 118 -12.51 2.06 6.28
C LYS A 118 -11.37 2.97 5.75
N PRO A 119 -10.43 2.50 4.89
CA PRO A 119 -9.36 3.34 4.36
C PRO A 119 -9.85 4.59 3.60
N TYR A 120 -11.05 4.54 3.00
CA TYR A 120 -11.62 5.69 2.29
C TYR A 120 -12.27 6.73 3.23
N GLY A 121 -12.32 6.48 4.53
CA GLY A 121 -12.76 7.44 5.56
C GLY A 121 -11.66 8.45 5.94
N PHE A 122 -10.40 8.12 5.63
CA PHE A 122 -9.25 8.95 5.94
C PHE A 122 -9.15 10.15 5.00
N LYS A 123 -8.90 11.32 5.57
CA LYS A 123 -8.67 12.54 4.81
C LYS A 123 -7.20 12.59 4.36
N PRO A 124 -6.91 13.13 3.16
CA PRO A 124 -5.55 13.40 2.74
C PRO A 124 -4.78 14.21 3.79
N SER A 125 -3.60 13.74 4.16
CA SER A 125 -2.70 14.41 5.10
C SER A 125 -1.36 14.70 4.45
N GLU A 126 -0.59 15.56 5.10
CA GLU A 126 0.81 15.78 4.74
C GLU A 126 1.62 14.51 5.02
N ASN A 127 2.56 14.21 4.14
CA ASN A 127 3.52 13.15 4.32
C ASN A 127 4.76 13.71 5.03
N LYS A 128 4.80 13.58 6.36
CA LYS A 128 5.91 14.08 7.18
C LYS A 128 7.25 13.38 6.87
N THR A 129 7.20 12.17 6.32
CA THR A 129 8.39 11.33 6.09
C THR A 129 9.09 11.62 4.77
N ILE A 130 8.46 12.33 3.83
CA ILE A 130 9.04 12.49 2.48
C ILE A 130 10.37 13.28 2.47
N HIS A 131 10.58 14.14 3.47
CA HIS A 131 11.79 14.95 3.63
C HIS A 131 12.98 14.17 4.20
N MET A 132 12.74 13.01 4.80
CA MET A 132 13.76 12.16 5.41
C MET A 132 14.11 10.95 4.52
N VAL A 133 13.48 10.83 3.33
CA VAL A 133 13.77 9.74 2.39
C VAL A 133 15.09 10.02 1.65
N PRO A 134 16.07 9.10 1.66
CA PRO A 134 17.33 9.28 0.94
C PRO A 134 17.19 9.53 -0.56
N LYS A 135 18.12 10.28 -1.15
CA LYS A 135 18.09 10.63 -2.58
C LYS A 135 18.23 9.42 -3.51
N LYS A 136 18.91 8.36 -3.08
CA LYS A 136 19.13 7.12 -3.84
C LYS A 136 18.04 6.06 -3.62
N THR A 137 16.82 6.47 -3.26
CA THR A 137 15.73 5.52 -3.05
C THR A 137 15.24 4.91 -4.37
N ILE A 138 15.20 3.58 -4.40
CA ILE A 138 14.65 2.76 -5.48
C ILE A 138 13.14 2.67 -5.33
N CYS A 139 12.66 2.36 -4.13
CA CYS A 139 11.24 2.24 -3.84
C CYS A 139 10.89 2.98 -2.55
N TYR A 140 9.90 3.85 -2.63
CA TYR A 140 9.31 4.55 -1.50
C TYR A 140 7.81 4.33 -1.51
N TYR A 141 7.27 3.92 -0.37
CA TYR A 141 5.83 3.83 -0.15
C TYR A 141 5.48 4.52 1.16
N TRP A 142 4.37 5.25 1.15
CA TRP A 142 3.80 5.87 2.32
C TRP A 142 2.27 5.83 2.23
N THR A 143 1.62 5.65 3.37
CA THR A 143 0.17 5.75 3.54
C THR A 143 -0.17 6.41 4.86
N ASN A 144 -1.29 7.13 4.92
CA ASN A 144 -1.90 7.61 6.16
C ASN A 144 -3.20 6.87 6.52
N THR A 145 -3.52 5.81 5.76
CA THR A 145 -4.79 5.08 5.87
C THR A 145 -4.64 3.77 6.65
N MET A 146 -3.51 3.61 7.34
CA MET A 146 -3.19 2.40 8.09
C MET A 146 -3.89 2.42 9.44
N ASP A 147 -5.01 1.71 9.55
CA ASP A 147 -5.74 1.54 10.80
C ASP A 147 -5.28 0.25 11.47
N PHE A 148 -4.18 0.33 12.24
CA PHE A 148 -3.56 -0.86 12.82
C PHE A 148 -4.48 -1.61 13.77
N GLU A 149 -5.28 -0.91 14.58
CA GLU A 149 -6.28 -1.50 15.48
C GLU A 149 -7.26 -2.38 14.71
N PHE A 150 -7.78 -1.86 13.59
CA PHE A 150 -8.75 -2.59 12.78
C PHE A 150 -8.13 -3.68 11.91
N LEU A 151 -6.94 -3.47 11.36
CA LEU A 151 -6.24 -4.55 10.65
C LEU A 151 -6.02 -5.72 11.59
N PHE A 152 -5.61 -5.41 12.82
CA PHE A 152 -5.38 -6.41 13.83
C PHE A 152 -6.67 -7.11 14.26
N SER A 153 -7.79 -6.41 14.42
CA SER A 153 -9.07 -7.06 14.71
C SER A 153 -9.45 -8.08 13.63
N ILE A 154 -9.19 -7.78 12.35
CA ILE A 154 -9.39 -8.74 11.26
C ILE A 154 -8.42 -9.91 11.35
N PHE A 155 -7.13 -9.64 11.61
CA PHE A 155 -6.13 -10.70 11.76
C PHE A 155 -6.50 -11.64 12.90
N TYR A 156 -6.92 -11.10 14.04
CA TYR A 156 -7.39 -11.89 15.17
C TYR A 156 -8.62 -12.69 14.83
N GLU A 157 -9.67 -12.08 14.25
CA GLU A 157 -10.88 -12.82 13.88
C GLU A 157 -10.56 -13.99 12.95
N LYS A 158 -9.66 -13.81 11.97
CA LYS A 158 -9.25 -14.87 11.04
C LYS A 158 -8.42 -15.97 11.70
N ILE A 159 -7.52 -15.62 12.62
CA ILE A 159 -6.72 -16.59 13.38
C ILE A 159 -7.61 -17.37 14.37
N LEU A 160 -8.59 -16.71 15.00
CA LEU A 160 -9.50 -17.30 15.97
C LEU A 160 -10.56 -18.21 15.34
N HIS A 161 -11.07 -17.87 14.14
CA HIS A 161 -12.12 -18.66 13.47
C HIS A 161 -11.56 -19.67 12.45
N GLY A 162 -10.31 -19.50 12.01
CA GLY A 162 -9.60 -20.42 11.12
C GLY A 162 -8.90 -21.54 11.88
N GLY A 163 -9.67 -22.40 12.54
CA GLY A 163 -9.17 -23.44 13.42
C GLY A 163 -8.00 -24.26 12.84
N LYS A 164 -6.78 -23.99 13.33
CA LYS A 164 -5.78 -24.93 13.86
C LYS A 164 -4.49 -24.16 14.16
N THR A 165 -3.96 -24.39 15.36
CA THR A 165 -2.65 -24.01 15.91
C THR A 165 -2.43 -22.55 16.37
N GLY A 166 -2.36 -22.40 17.71
CA GLY A 166 -1.54 -21.39 18.38
C GLY A 166 -2.14 -19.99 18.48
N GLU A 167 -3.18 -19.83 19.29
CA GLU A 167 -3.43 -18.51 19.89
C GLU A 167 -2.14 -18.07 20.62
N PRO A 168 -1.57 -16.89 20.33
CA PRO A 168 -0.82 -16.21 21.37
C PRO A 168 -1.84 -15.85 22.43
N ASP A 169 -1.87 -16.61 23.54
CA ASP A 169 -2.65 -16.24 24.72
C ASP A 169 -2.34 -14.78 25.03
N ALA A 170 -3.34 -13.90 24.92
CA ALA A 170 -3.14 -12.46 25.10
C ALA A 170 -2.58 -12.16 26.49
N ALA A 171 -2.96 -12.94 27.50
CA ALA A 171 -2.41 -12.83 28.84
C ALA A 171 -0.96 -13.35 28.90
N GLU A 172 -0.61 -14.41 28.15
CA GLU A 172 0.78 -14.84 27.99
C GLU A 172 1.61 -13.78 27.27
N PHE A 173 1.09 -13.17 26.20
CA PHE A 173 1.76 -12.09 25.47
C PHE A 173 2.02 -10.90 26.40
N GLU A 174 1.00 -10.43 27.12
CA GLU A 174 1.13 -9.30 28.04
C GLU A 174 2.11 -9.61 29.18
N LYS A 175 2.00 -10.80 29.79
CA LYS A 175 2.98 -11.27 30.77
C LYS A 175 4.39 -11.36 30.17
N LYS A 176 4.49 -11.66 28.87
CA LYS A 176 5.76 -11.85 28.18
C LYS A 176 6.41 -10.52 27.79
N PHE A 177 5.67 -9.55 27.29
CA PHE A 177 6.21 -8.31 26.73
C PHE A 177 5.93 -7.08 27.61
N GLY A 178 5.19 -7.25 28.71
CA GLY A 178 4.86 -6.19 29.66
C GLY A 178 3.84 -5.19 29.13
N CYS A 179 3.31 -5.39 27.93
CA CYS A 179 2.25 -4.60 27.32
C CYS A 179 1.32 -5.53 26.54
N SER A 180 0.04 -5.19 26.51
CA SER A 180 -0.94 -5.88 25.69
C SER A 180 -0.78 -5.52 24.21
N LEU A 181 -1.32 -6.35 23.33
CA LEU A 181 -1.33 -6.06 21.90
C LEU A 181 -2.17 -4.80 21.61
N ASP A 182 -3.28 -4.61 22.31
CA ASP A 182 -4.12 -3.41 22.20
C ASP A 182 -3.33 -2.14 22.56
N GLU A 183 -2.52 -2.16 23.62
CA GLU A 183 -1.65 -1.05 23.98
C GLU A 183 -0.65 -0.72 22.86
N ILE A 184 -0.01 -1.75 22.27
CA ILE A 184 0.93 -1.56 21.16
C ILE A 184 0.23 -0.91 19.96
N PHE A 185 -0.95 -1.38 19.57
CA PHE A 185 -1.66 -0.80 18.42
C PHE A 185 -2.20 0.60 18.68
N GLN A 186 -2.65 0.88 19.89
CA GLN A 186 -3.05 2.23 20.30
C GLN A 186 -1.85 3.20 20.36
N ALA A 187 -0.65 2.68 20.61
CA ALA A 187 0.58 3.44 20.55
C ALA A 187 1.00 3.81 19.11
N LEU A 188 0.40 3.20 18.09
CA LEU A 188 0.67 3.51 16.69
C LEU A 188 -0.25 4.60 16.14
N GLY A 189 0.32 5.44 15.28
CA GLY A 189 -0.38 6.39 14.44
C GLY A 189 -1.01 5.71 13.22
N ASN A 190 -1.48 6.52 12.28
CA ASN A 190 -2.11 6.01 11.06
C ASN A 190 -1.19 6.06 9.85
N GLN A 191 0.00 6.63 10.01
CA GLN A 191 1.01 6.65 8.96
C GLN A 191 1.94 5.44 9.03
N PHE A 192 2.18 4.85 7.86
CA PHE A 192 3.06 3.71 7.65
C PHE A 192 3.76 3.84 6.31
N GLY A 193 4.96 3.29 6.21
CA GLY A 193 5.62 3.18 4.92
C GLY A 193 6.92 2.40 4.97
N PHE A 194 7.59 2.38 3.83
CA PHE A 194 8.89 1.76 3.70
C PHE A 194 9.76 2.47 2.66
N ILE A 195 11.07 2.30 2.81
CA ILE A 195 12.12 2.85 1.96
C ILE A 195 13.07 1.72 1.59
N LEU A 196 13.24 1.47 0.30
CA LEU A 196 14.25 0.58 -0.28
C LEU A 196 15.24 1.42 -1.09
N THR A 197 16.52 1.37 -0.74
CA THR A 197 17.57 2.12 -1.46
C THR A 197 18.49 1.25 -2.31
N ASP A 198 18.55 -0.04 -2.04
CA ASP A 198 19.47 -0.96 -2.70
C ASP A 198 19.13 -2.41 -2.39
N ILE A 199 19.70 -3.34 -3.15
CA ILE A 199 19.74 -4.78 -2.83
C ILE A 199 21.18 -5.25 -2.99
N ASP A 200 21.83 -5.55 -1.86
CA ASP A 200 23.20 -6.07 -1.87
C ASP A 200 23.18 -7.53 -2.31
N VAL A 201 23.84 -7.82 -3.43
CA VAL A 201 23.90 -9.17 -4.04
C VAL A 201 25.28 -9.82 -3.89
N ASP A 202 26.22 -9.18 -3.19
CA ASP A 202 27.59 -9.69 -3.04
C ASP A 202 27.69 -10.82 -1.99
N GLY A 203 26.63 -11.03 -1.20
CA GLY A 203 26.52 -12.08 -0.19
C GLY A 203 26.00 -13.42 -0.71
N LEU A 204 25.89 -14.41 0.19
CA LEU A 204 25.28 -15.71 -0.11
C LEU A 204 23.80 -15.61 -0.50
N PHE A 205 23.13 -14.54 -0.07
CA PHE A 205 21.74 -14.24 -0.37
C PHE A 205 21.60 -12.72 -0.57
N PRO A 206 20.72 -12.25 -1.48
CA PRO A 206 20.43 -10.84 -1.64
C PRO A 206 19.88 -10.23 -0.35
N VAL A 207 20.47 -9.12 0.10
CA VAL A 207 20.06 -8.38 1.30
C VAL A 207 19.52 -7.01 0.92
N PRO A 208 18.21 -6.75 1.08
CA PRO A 208 17.66 -5.44 0.77
C PRO A 208 18.10 -4.40 1.82
N LYS A 209 18.43 -3.19 1.37
CA LYS A 209 18.58 -2.01 2.23
C LYS A 209 17.21 -1.40 2.45
N LEU A 210 16.44 -2.03 3.34
CA LEU A 210 15.05 -1.71 3.65
C LEU A 210 14.91 -1.09 5.04
N THR A 211 14.18 0.02 5.10
CA THR A 211 13.63 0.58 6.34
C THR A 211 12.11 0.58 6.25
N ILE A 212 11.45 0.08 7.29
CA ILE A 212 10.02 0.28 7.52
C ILE A 212 9.83 1.35 8.60
N PHE A 213 8.74 2.09 8.52
CA PHE A 213 8.43 3.08 9.55
C PHE A 213 6.93 3.14 9.84
N PHE A 214 6.61 3.51 11.07
CA PHE A 214 5.25 3.72 11.54
C PHE A 214 5.21 4.93 12.47
N GLU A 215 4.15 5.71 12.36
CA GLU A 215 3.91 6.84 13.25
C GLU A 215 3.66 6.35 14.67
N VAL A 216 4.11 7.13 15.65
CA VAL A 216 4.11 6.80 17.06
C VAL A 216 3.28 7.84 17.80
N LYS A 217 2.23 7.39 18.46
CA LYS A 217 1.42 8.18 19.41
C LYS A 217 1.93 8.04 20.84
N ASN A 218 2.49 6.88 21.20
CA ASN A 218 3.04 6.62 22.53
C ASN A 218 4.39 5.88 22.41
N GLN A 219 5.48 6.63 22.52
CA GLN A 219 6.83 6.09 22.43
C GLN A 219 7.15 5.15 23.59
N GLU A 220 6.69 5.44 24.81
CA GLU A 220 7.01 4.65 26.01
C GLU A 220 6.52 3.20 25.90
N VAL A 221 5.31 3.01 25.38
CA VAL A 221 4.74 1.66 25.15
C VAL A 221 5.58 0.87 24.15
N LEU A 222 6.00 1.51 23.05
CA LEU A 222 6.81 0.85 22.03
C LEU A 222 8.23 0.57 22.52
N THR A 223 8.83 1.49 23.27
CA THR A 223 10.13 1.27 23.92
C THR A 223 10.06 0.06 24.84
N LYS A 224 9.06 -0.01 25.72
CA LYS A 224 8.85 -1.15 26.63
C LYS A 224 8.68 -2.47 25.88
N PHE A 225 7.94 -2.45 24.76
CA PHE A 225 7.78 -3.61 23.89
C PHE A 225 9.12 -4.08 23.30
N PHE A 226 9.90 -3.18 22.72
CA PHE A 226 11.20 -3.51 22.13
C PHE A 226 12.18 -4.02 23.18
N GLU A 227 12.34 -3.32 24.30
CA GLU A 227 13.21 -3.74 25.42
C GLU A 227 12.86 -5.14 25.91
N SER A 228 11.57 -5.42 26.10
CA SER A 228 11.10 -6.74 26.53
C SER A 228 11.36 -7.82 25.49
N ALA A 229 11.20 -7.51 24.20
CA ALA A 229 11.52 -8.43 23.12
C ALA A 229 13.03 -8.74 23.09
N ILE A 230 13.88 -7.72 23.20
CA ILE A 230 15.34 -7.84 23.20
C ILE A 230 15.81 -8.71 24.37
N GLN A 231 15.40 -8.37 25.60
CA GLN A 231 15.79 -9.11 26.81
C GLN A 231 15.47 -10.61 26.71
N LYS A 232 14.39 -10.97 26.01
CA LYS A 232 13.99 -12.38 25.84
C LYS A 232 14.74 -13.14 24.78
N THR A 233 15.20 -12.46 23.73
CA THR A 233 15.97 -13.13 22.67
C THR A 233 17.37 -13.54 23.13
N LYS A 234 17.88 -12.97 24.23
CA LYS A 234 19.28 -13.11 24.69
C LYS A 234 20.30 -12.73 23.61
N ILE A 235 19.87 -12.02 22.58
CA ILE A 235 20.73 -11.48 21.55
C ILE A 235 21.35 -10.20 22.14
N GLY A 236 22.65 -10.00 21.89
CA GLY A 236 23.32 -8.79 22.32
C GLY A 236 22.67 -7.55 21.71
N PHE A 237 22.78 -6.43 22.41
CA PHE A 237 22.21 -5.18 21.95
C PHE A 237 23.21 -4.06 22.18
N GLU A 238 23.34 -3.20 21.18
CA GLU A 238 24.27 -2.08 21.18
C GLU A 238 23.50 -0.79 20.94
N GLU A 239 23.52 0.07 21.94
CA GLU A 239 23.05 1.45 21.81
C GLU A 239 24.15 2.29 21.18
N GLU A 240 23.78 3.03 20.13
CA GLU A 240 24.65 3.99 19.49
C GLU A 240 23.93 5.33 19.41
N LYS A 241 24.57 6.39 19.89
CA LYS A 241 24.09 7.75 19.67
C LYS A 241 24.64 8.27 18.33
N PHE A 242 23.75 8.67 17.43
CA PHE A 242 24.11 9.35 16.18
C PHE A 242 23.41 10.70 16.14
N GLU A 243 24.20 11.77 16.14
CA GLU A 243 23.71 13.13 16.42
C GLU A 243 22.93 13.14 17.75
N ASP A 244 21.67 13.58 17.75
CA ASP A 244 20.80 13.56 18.94
C ASP A 244 19.79 12.40 18.95
N VAL A 245 19.99 11.39 18.10
CA VAL A 245 19.11 10.22 17.99
C VAL A 245 19.79 8.99 18.55
N GLU A 246 19.07 8.26 19.39
CA GLU A 246 19.49 6.96 19.89
C GLU A 246 19.10 5.87 18.90
N ILE A 247 20.10 5.13 18.43
CA ILE A 247 19.95 4.01 17.51
C ILE A 247 20.25 2.72 18.26
N ASN A 248 19.26 1.84 18.21
CA ASN A 248 19.20 0.62 18.96
C ASN A 248 19.49 -0.56 18.03
N ASN A 249 20.63 -1.24 18.21
CA ASN A 249 21.14 -2.24 17.27
C ASN A 249 21.08 -3.65 17.86
N ILE A 250 20.53 -4.60 17.11
CA ILE A 250 20.60 -6.02 17.44
C ILE A 250 21.99 -6.54 17.03
N ALA A 251 22.78 -6.98 18.00
CA ALA A 251 24.11 -7.54 17.77
C ALA A 251 24.00 -8.98 17.26
N LEU A 252 24.09 -9.14 15.95
CA LEU A 252 24.15 -10.43 15.27
C LEU A 252 25.60 -10.80 14.93
N PRO A 253 25.92 -12.10 14.81
CA PRO A 253 27.22 -12.54 14.31
C PRO A 253 27.58 -11.89 12.97
N ALA A 254 28.82 -11.41 12.83
CA ALA A 254 29.28 -10.62 11.69
C ALA A 254 29.08 -11.31 10.32
N PHE A 255 29.03 -12.64 10.26
CA PHE A 255 28.85 -13.39 9.02
C PHE A 255 27.44 -13.28 8.41
N ILE A 256 26.45 -12.77 9.16
CA ILE A 256 25.06 -12.65 8.70
C ILE A 256 24.87 -11.40 7.81
N GLY A 257 25.82 -10.45 7.81
CA GLY A 257 25.82 -9.29 6.91
C GLY A 257 24.67 -8.29 7.14
N ILE A 258 23.85 -8.49 8.17
CA ILE A 258 22.78 -7.59 8.60
C ILE A 258 22.98 -7.18 10.06
N GLN A 259 22.53 -5.98 10.38
CA GLN A 259 22.51 -5.46 11.74
C GLN A 259 21.17 -4.75 11.92
N PRO A 260 20.10 -5.52 12.22
CA PRO A 260 18.78 -4.95 12.40
C PRO A 260 18.81 -3.90 13.50
N SER A 261 18.20 -2.76 13.24
CA SER A 261 18.21 -1.63 14.15
C SER A 261 16.88 -0.92 14.17
N TYR A 262 16.59 -0.23 15.26
CA TYR A 262 15.48 0.71 15.30
C TYR A 262 15.88 2.05 15.93
N ALA A 263 15.09 3.08 15.66
CA ALA A 263 15.21 4.40 16.29
C ALA A 263 13.86 5.10 16.30
N PHE A 264 13.67 6.00 17.26
CA PHE A 264 12.56 6.94 17.29
C PHE A 264 13.03 8.29 16.76
N TYR A 265 12.36 8.82 15.74
CA TYR A 265 12.75 10.08 15.09
C TYR A 265 11.52 10.78 14.49
N ASN A 266 11.31 12.05 14.83
CA ASN A 266 10.23 12.92 14.31
C ASN A 266 8.82 12.30 14.35
N ASP A 267 8.40 11.75 15.49
CA ASP A 267 7.12 11.03 15.69
C ASP A 267 7.02 9.66 14.98
N PHE A 268 8.12 9.11 14.45
CA PHE A 268 8.14 7.79 13.82
C PHE A 268 9.09 6.84 14.53
N CYS A 269 8.71 5.57 14.57
CA CYS A 269 9.65 4.48 14.83
C CYS A 269 10.10 3.94 13.47
N MET A 270 11.41 3.89 13.27
CA MET A 270 12.05 3.34 12.09
C MET A 270 12.68 2.01 12.46
N VAL A 271 12.39 0.96 11.71
CA VAL A 271 13.03 -0.35 11.84
C VAL A 271 13.72 -0.66 10.53
N SER A 272 15.01 -0.95 10.59
CA SER A 272 15.86 -1.16 9.43
C SER A 272 16.65 -2.45 9.54
N ILE A 273 16.96 -3.06 8.40
CA ILE A 273 17.86 -4.22 8.29
C ILE A 273 19.32 -3.82 8.62
N ASN A 274 19.66 -2.53 8.48
CA ASN A 274 20.99 -1.99 8.76
C ASN A 274 20.91 -0.60 9.40
N ARG A 275 21.65 -0.37 10.49
CA ARG A 275 21.80 0.94 11.15
C ARG A 275 22.18 2.09 10.21
N LYS A 276 22.97 1.83 9.17
CA LYS A 276 23.39 2.84 8.20
C LYS A 276 22.20 3.54 7.54
N MET A 277 21.12 2.80 7.27
CA MET A 277 19.92 3.36 6.67
C MET A 277 19.24 4.38 7.60
N ILE A 278 19.19 4.11 8.91
CA ILE A 278 18.63 5.04 9.88
C ILE A 278 19.48 6.32 9.92
N LYS A 279 20.82 6.19 9.93
CA LYS A 279 21.73 7.34 9.87
C LYS A 279 21.55 8.16 8.60
N ASP A 280 21.45 7.50 7.44
CA ASP A 280 21.24 8.17 6.16
C ASP A 280 19.89 8.94 6.14
N ILE A 281 18.84 8.38 6.75
CA ILE A 281 17.53 9.06 6.92
C ILE A 281 17.65 10.32 7.81
N ILE A 282 18.35 10.22 8.95
CA ILE A 282 18.58 11.35 9.87
C ILE A 282 19.39 12.45 9.17
N THR A 283 20.50 12.10 8.53
CA THR A 283 21.35 13.04 7.80
C THR A 283 20.57 13.78 6.71
N VAL A 284 19.75 13.06 5.95
CA VAL A 284 18.92 13.65 4.88
C VAL A 284 17.86 14.60 5.43
N SER A 285 17.22 14.23 6.54
CA SER A 285 16.25 15.09 7.21
C SER A 285 16.86 16.43 7.64
N ASN A 286 18.13 16.43 8.04
CA ASN A 286 18.82 17.63 8.52
C ASN A 286 19.41 18.50 7.40
N ASN A 287 19.84 17.89 6.28
CA ASN A 287 20.46 18.63 5.18
C ASN A 287 19.48 19.00 4.04
N GLY A 288 18.31 18.37 3.97
CA GLY A 288 17.28 18.61 2.96
C GLY A 288 17.55 18.00 1.58
N GLU A 289 18.68 17.31 1.38
CA GLU A 289 19.09 16.70 0.11
C GLU A 289 18.53 15.27 -0.06
N GLY A 290 17.22 15.12 0.14
CA GLY A 290 16.52 13.83 0.05
C GLY A 290 15.89 13.51 -1.30
N LEU A 291 14.91 12.61 -1.30
CA LEU A 291 14.14 12.17 -2.47
C LEU A 291 13.52 13.34 -3.24
N ILE A 292 13.09 14.40 -2.56
CA ILE A 292 12.48 15.60 -3.18
C ILE A 292 13.47 16.34 -4.09
N SER A 293 14.78 16.18 -3.84
CA SER A 293 15.87 16.71 -4.67
C SER A 293 16.33 15.73 -5.76
N ASN A 294 15.71 14.56 -5.88
CA ASN A 294 16.02 13.58 -6.93
C ASN A 294 15.36 14.00 -8.25
N ASP A 295 16.14 14.05 -9.34
CA ASP A 295 15.67 14.49 -10.65
C ASP A 295 14.49 13.63 -11.18
N ASP A 296 14.53 12.31 -10.97
CA ASP A 296 13.48 11.42 -11.43
C ASP A 296 12.20 11.60 -10.62
N PHE A 297 12.34 11.79 -9.30
CA PHE A 297 11.20 12.13 -8.44
C PHE A 297 10.58 13.47 -8.86
N GLN A 298 11.39 14.49 -9.14
CA GLN A 298 10.90 15.80 -9.58
C GLN A 298 10.15 15.73 -10.92
N LYS A 299 10.61 14.91 -11.87
CA LYS A 299 9.93 14.68 -13.16
C LYS A 299 8.52 14.13 -12.94
N VAL A 300 8.33 13.21 -11.99
CA VAL A 300 7.04 12.55 -11.72
C VAL A 300 6.23 13.19 -10.60
N ASN A 301 6.76 14.20 -9.89
CA ASN A 301 6.06 14.87 -8.80
C ASN A 301 4.90 15.74 -9.33
N LYS A 302 3.72 15.14 -9.43
CA LYS A 302 2.45 15.81 -9.79
C LYS A 302 1.52 15.95 -8.58
N GLY A 303 2.09 16.39 -7.47
CA GLY A 303 1.41 16.48 -6.18
C GLY A 303 1.78 15.36 -5.21
N LEU A 304 2.87 14.63 -5.47
CA LEU A 304 3.40 13.63 -4.53
C LEU A 304 3.89 14.28 -3.22
N THR A 305 4.21 15.56 -3.23
CA THR A 305 4.54 16.35 -2.02
C THR A 305 3.33 17.08 -1.43
N ALA A 306 2.15 16.99 -2.06
CA ALA A 306 0.92 17.57 -1.52
C ALA A 306 0.27 16.62 -0.50
N LYS A 307 -0.89 17.02 0.05
CA LYS A 307 -1.68 16.15 0.91
C LYS A 307 -2.19 14.95 0.12
N ASN A 308 -1.88 13.75 0.58
CA ASN A 308 -2.26 12.49 -0.05
C ASN A 308 -2.73 11.48 1.01
N ASN A 309 -3.35 10.40 0.55
CA ASN A 309 -3.61 9.24 1.40
C ASN A 309 -2.58 8.12 1.20
N ASN A 310 -1.99 8.05 0.01
CA ASN A 310 -0.99 7.07 -0.37
C ASN A 310 -0.03 7.70 -1.39
N ILE A 311 1.25 7.39 -1.30
CA ILE A 311 2.29 7.76 -2.26
C ILE A 311 3.13 6.52 -2.52
N ALA A 312 3.42 6.25 -3.80
CA ALA A 312 4.39 5.25 -4.21
C ALA A 312 5.31 5.87 -5.26
N PHE A 313 6.61 5.65 -5.11
CA PHE A 313 7.64 6.02 -6.08
C PHE A 313 8.55 4.81 -6.27
N ILE A 314 8.74 4.37 -7.51
CA ILE A 314 9.50 3.16 -7.85
C ILE A 314 10.38 3.45 -9.07
N LYS A 315 11.67 3.13 -8.97
CA LYS A 315 12.63 3.09 -10.07
C LYS A 315 12.78 1.66 -10.54
N PHE A 316 12.20 1.34 -11.69
CA PHE A 316 12.28 -0.03 -12.23
C PHE A 316 13.65 -0.36 -12.78
N ASP A 317 14.38 0.62 -13.33
CA ASP A 317 15.71 0.41 -13.90
C ASP A 317 16.75 0.02 -12.84
N ASP A 318 16.52 0.38 -11.57
CA ASP A 318 17.38 0.02 -10.44
C ASP A 318 16.97 -1.32 -9.77
N LEU A 319 15.90 -1.97 -10.25
CA LEU A 319 15.43 -3.28 -9.74
C LEU A 319 15.86 -4.46 -10.62
N ILE A 320 16.49 -4.20 -11.78
CA ILE A 320 16.86 -5.19 -12.80
C ILE A 320 18.37 -5.40 -12.81
#